data_AF-A0A9F5N4E3-F1
#
_entry.id   AF-A0A9F5N4E3-F1
#
_cell.length_a   1.000
_cell.length_b   1.000
_cell.length_c   1.000
_cell.angle_alpha   90.00
_cell.angle_beta   90.00
_cell.angle_gamma   90.00
#
_symmetry.space_group_name_H-M   'P 1'
#
loop_
_entity.id
_entity.type
_entity.pdbx_description
1 polymer ?
#
loop_
_entity_poly.entity_id
_entity_poly.type
_entity_poly.pdbx_seq_one_letter_code
_entity_poly.pdbx_strand_id
1 'polypeptide(L)'
;MANELSYGKRGKRVFLKLKAFRTKDGYIVVGAGNDQQFATVCKILSLPEIIHDPKYKNNQQRVVNRKELIGILSARFLEEETSKWLDLFEGSGVPYGPINSMKQVFSDPQIRPDPAPK
;
A
#
# COMPACT_ATOMS: atom_id res chain seq x y z
N MET A 1 25.29 1.89 -21.61
CA MET A 1 24.75 1.08 -20.50
C MET A 1 24.97 1.86 -19.22
N ALA A 2 23.95 1.96 -18.36
CA ALA A 2 23.87 2.74 -17.12
C ALA A 2 23.68 4.27 -17.29
N ASN A 3 22.43 4.74 -17.16
CA ASN A 3 22.16 6.16 -16.96
C ASN A 3 21.91 6.40 -15.47
N GLU A 4 22.85 7.11 -14.85
CA GLU A 4 22.73 7.71 -13.53
C GLU A 4 21.60 8.74 -13.52
N LEU A 5 20.72 8.67 -12.52
CA LEU A 5 19.92 9.82 -12.09
C LEU A 5 20.02 9.97 -10.57
N SER A 6 21.01 10.77 -10.20
CA SER A 6 21.08 11.67 -9.05
C SER A 6 20.26 11.31 -7.81
N TYR A 7 20.98 10.73 -6.86
CA TYR A 7 20.73 10.90 -5.43
C TYR A 7 20.87 12.40 -5.06
N GLY A 8 19.76 13.06 -4.72
CA GLY A 8 19.76 14.47 -4.29
C GLY A 8 18.62 14.86 -3.34
N LYS A 9 18.99 15.10 -2.07
CA LYS A 9 18.38 16.01 -1.06
C LYS A 9 17.01 15.68 -0.41
N ARG A 10 17.09 15.30 0.88
CA ARG A 10 16.18 15.59 2.03
C ARG A 10 14.65 15.55 1.80
N GLY A 11 14.10 14.37 1.53
CA GLY A 11 12.68 14.07 1.76
C GLY A 11 12.56 12.71 2.43
N LYS A 12 11.78 12.59 3.52
CA LYS A 12 11.50 11.28 4.16
C LYS A 12 10.99 10.32 3.08
N ARG A 13 11.79 9.32 2.71
CA ARG A 13 11.56 8.47 1.55
C ARG A 13 10.58 7.36 1.91
N VAL A 14 9.31 7.70 2.04
CA VAL A 14 8.24 6.78 2.45
C VAL A 14 8.18 5.55 1.54
N PHE A 15 8.30 4.35 2.12
CA PHE A 15 8.28 3.07 1.40
C PHE A 15 6.96 2.80 0.67
N LEU A 16 5.82 3.02 1.32
CA LEU A 16 4.48 2.83 0.77
C LEU A 16 3.71 4.14 0.90
N LYS A 17 3.87 5.09 -0.04
CA LYS A 17 3.04 6.32 0.02
C LYS A 17 1.56 5.95 -0.15
N LEU A 18 1.25 5.31 -1.27
CA LEU A 18 -0.01 4.62 -1.57
C LEU A 18 0.33 3.60 -2.66
N LYS A 19 0.05 2.32 -2.45
CA LYS A 19 0.33 1.28 -3.45
C LYS A 19 -0.87 0.34 -3.61
N ALA A 20 -1.22 0.07 -4.86
CA ALA A 20 -2.21 -0.91 -5.23
C ALA A 20 -1.66 -2.33 -5.14
N PHE A 21 -2.44 -3.22 -4.54
CA PHE A 21 -2.25 -4.66 -4.49
C PHE A 21 -3.47 -5.34 -5.10
N ARG A 22 -3.22 -6.37 -5.90
CA ARG A 22 -4.29 -7.21 -6.44
C ARG A 22 -4.77 -8.15 -5.34
N THR A 23 -6.08 -8.23 -5.17
CA THR A 23 -6.75 -9.18 -4.29
C THR A 23 -7.36 -10.30 -5.13
N LYS A 24 -8.07 -11.24 -4.49
CA LYS A 24 -8.70 -12.36 -5.18
C LYS A 24 -9.76 -11.92 -6.22
N ASP A 25 -10.51 -10.87 -5.91
CA ASP A 25 -11.67 -10.40 -6.67
C ASP A 25 -11.49 -8.97 -7.22
N GLY A 26 -10.43 -8.25 -6.84
CA GLY A 26 -10.25 -6.86 -7.21
C GLY A 26 -8.87 -6.29 -6.86
N TYR A 27 -8.87 -5.08 -6.32
CA TYR A 27 -7.66 -4.36 -5.94
C TYR A 27 -7.92 -3.53 -4.68
N ILE A 28 -6.90 -3.47 -3.82
CA ILE A 28 -6.86 -2.63 -2.63
C ILE A 28 -5.64 -1.72 -2.70
N VAL A 29 -5.79 -0.47 -2.30
CA VAL A 29 -4.67 0.45 -2.07
C VAL A 29 -4.35 0.47 -0.59
N VAL A 30 -3.06 0.38 -0.27
CA VAL A 30 -2.55 0.51 1.10
C VAL A 30 -1.36 1.47 1.13
N GLY A 31 -1.35 2.36 2.12
CA GLY A 31 -0.26 3.29 2.40
C GLY A 31 0.36 3.03 3.77
N ALA A 32 1.69 2.95 3.84
CA ALA A 32 2.44 2.92 5.09
C ALA A 32 3.54 4.01 5.07
N GLY A 33 3.22 5.12 5.73
CA GLY A 33 4.03 6.33 5.87
C GLY A 33 5.20 6.22 6.85
N ASN A 34 5.12 5.29 7.80
CA ASN A 34 6.09 5.10 8.88
C ASN A 34 6.22 3.62 9.28
N ASP A 35 7.18 3.33 10.16
CA ASP A 35 7.50 1.97 10.62
C ASP A 35 6.34 1.33 11.40
N GLN A 36 5.58 2.12 12.16
CA GLN A 36 4.43 1.64 12.94
C GLN A 36 3.29 1.19 12.01
N GLN A 37 2.94 2.00 11.01
CA GLN A 37 1.95 1.64 9.99
C GLN A 37 2.40 0.40 9.23
N PHE A 38 3.67 0.30 8.85
CA PHE A 38 4.20 -0.91 8.19
C PHE A 38 4.05 -2.15 9.07
N ALA A 39 4.38 -2.05 10.36
CA ALA A 39 4.19 -3.14 11.30
C ALA A 39 2.71 -3.54 11.43
N THR A 40 1.79 -2.57 11.41
CA THR A 40 0.34 -2.84 11.39
C THR A 40 -0.07 -3.58 10.12
N VAL A 41 0.40 -3.16 8.94
CA VAL A 41 0.16 -3.88 7.68
C VAL A 41 0.64 -5.33 7.75
N CYS A 42 1.86 -5.56 8.23
CA CYS A 42 2.41 -6.90 8.39
C CYS A 42 1.60 -7.77 9.36
N LYS A 43 1.12 -7.19 10.47
CA LYS A 43 0.24 -7.89 11.42
C LYS A 43 -1.09 -8.29 10.79
N ILE A 44 -1.74 -7.38 10.07
CA ILE A 44 -3.01 -7.63 9.37
C ILE A 44 -2.84 -8.74 8.32
N LEU A 45 -1.75 -8.71 7.57
CA LEU A 45 -1.42 -9.75 6.59
C LEU A 45 -0.98 -11.08 7.22
N SER A 46 -0.94 -11.18 8.56
CA SER A 46 -0.42 -12.34 9.29
C SER A 46 1.00 -12.71 8.88
N LEU A 47 1.84 -11.68 8.67
CA LEU A 47 3.27 -11.77 8.36
C LEU A 47 4.13 -11.04 9.42
N PRO A 48 3.95 -11.30 10.73
CA PRO A 48 4.70 -10.60 11.77
C PRO A 48 6.22 -10.81 11.65
N GLU A 49 6.68 -11.91 11.10
CA GLU A 49 8.11 -12.24 10.93
C GLU A 49 8.86 -11.23 10.05
N ILE A 50 8.18 -10.59 9.09
CA ILE A 50 8.77 -9.58 8.21
C ILE A 50 9.28 -8.37 9.00
N ILE A 51 8.63 -8.01 10.12
CA ILE A 51 9.05 -6.85 10.92
C ILE A 51 10.38 -7.11 11.65
N HIS A 52 10.73 -8.39 11.84
CA HIS A 52 11.97 -8.81 12.51
C HIS A 52 13.11 -9.08 11.52
N ASP A 53 12.81 -9.27 10.23
CA ASP A 53 13.81 -9.46 9.19
C ASP A 53 14.69 -8.20 9.04
N PRO A 54 16.03 -8.31 9.17
CA PRO A 54 16.96 -7.21 8.94
C PRO A 54 16.77 -6.50 7.59
N LYS A 55 16.31 -7.21 6.55
CA LYS A 55 16.01 -6.65 5.22
C LYS A 55 14.82 -5.67 5.21
N TYR A 56 13.94 -5.74 6.21
CA TYR A 56 12.71 -4.94 6.26
C TYR A 56 12.55 -4.14 7.55
N LYS A 57 13.51 -4.27 8.48
CA LYS A 57 13.51 -3.65 9.81
C LYS A 57 13.26 -2.14 9.80
N ASN A 58 13.86 -1.41 8.87
CA ASN A 58 13.70 0.04 8.76
C ASN A 58 13.30 0.48 7.35
N ASN A 59 12.80 1.71 7.25
CA ASN A 59 12.31 2.25 5.99
C ASN A 59 13.37 2.29 4.86
N GLN A 60 14.65 2.52 5.18
CA GLN A 60 15.70 2.50 4.16
C GLN A 60 15.88 1.11 3.58
N GLN A 61 15.94 0.09 4.44
CA GLN A 61 16.08 -1.31 4.04
C GLN A 61 14.86 -1.77 3.22
N ARG A 62 13.64 -1.37 3.61
CA ARG A 62 12.43 -1.65 2.82
C ARG A 62 12.47 -1.03 1.43
N VAL A 63 13.01 0.18 1.28
CA VAL A 63 13.17 0.83 -0.04
C VAL A 63 14.17 0.09 -0.91
N VAL A 64 15.28 -0.42 -0.34
CA VAL A 64 16.27 -1.23 -1.06
C VAL A 64 15.67 -2.57 -1.49
N ASN A 65 15.02 -3.27 -0.56
CA ASN A 65 14.43 -4.59 -0.79
C ASN A 65 12.98 -4.53 -1.30
N ARG A 66 12.57 -3.40 -1.87
CA ARG A 66 11.17 -3.10 -2.21
C ARG A 66 10.54 -4.14 -3.13
N LYS A 67 11.31 -4.65 -4.10
CA LYS A 67 10.79 -5.56 -5.12
C LYS A 67 10.42 -6.90 -4.50
N GLU A 68 11.28 -7.43 -3.64
CA GLU A 68 11.06 -8.66 -2.87
C GLU A 68 9.89 -8.47 -1.91
N LEU A 69 9.91 -7.41 -1.09
CA LEU A 69 8.87 -7.13 -0.12
C LEU A 69 7.49 -6.95 -0.76
N ILE A 70 7.40 -6.21 -1.86
CA ILE A 70 6.14 -6.05 -2.60
C ILE A 70 5.64 -7.41 -3.10
N GLY A 71 6.53 -8.29 -3.57
CA GLY A 71 6.16 -9.64 -4.00
C GLY A 71 5.50 -10.45 -2.89
N ILE A 72 6.11 -10.44 -1.70
CA ILE A 72 5.58 -11.13 -0.51
C ILE A 72 4.20 -10.58 -0.12
N LEU A 73 4.08 -9.26 -0.01
CA LEU A 73 2.80 -8.63 0.35
C LEU A 73 1.72 -8.91 -0.71
N SER A 74 2.09 -8.86 -2.00
CA SER A 74 1.15 -9.09 -3.11
C SER A 74 0.64 -10.53 -3.12
N ALA A 75 1.51 -11.52 -2.83
CA ALA A 75 1.11 -12.91 -2.72
C ALA A 75 0.06 -13.09 -1.61
N ARG A 76 0.23 -12.43 -0.46
CA ARG A 76 -0.75 -12.49 0.64
C ARG A 76 -2.07 -11.84 0.28
N PHE A 77 -2.06 -10.65 -0.32
CA PHE A 77 -3.30 -9.97 -0.72
C PHE A 77 -4.15 -10.79 -1.69
N LEU A 78 -3.55 -11.66 -2.51
CA LEU A 78 -4.25 -12.54 -3.44
C LEU A 78 -5.03 -13.68 -2.78
N GLU A 79 -4.77 -14.00 -1.51
CA GLU A 79 -5.42 -15.13 -0.84
C GLU A 79 -6.86 -14.84 -0.40
N GLU A 80 -7.21 -13.57 -0.22
CA GLU A 80 -8.52 -13.16 0.29
C GLU A 80 -9.18 -12.10 -0.60
N GLU A 81 -10.49 -11.97 -0.44
CA GLU A 81 -11.33 -10.99 -1.14
C GLU A 81 -11.10 -9.56 -0.63
N THR A 82 -11.41 -8.59 -1.47
CA THR A 82 -11.20 -7.16 -1.18
C THR A 82 -11.97 -6.74 0.08
N SER A 83 -13.24 -7.14 0.20
CA SER A 83 -14.10 -6.86 1.37
C SER A 83 -13.45 -7.31 2.67
N LYS A 84 -12.97 -8.55 2.73
CA LYS A 84 -12.30 -9.11 3.91
C LYS A 84 -11.04 -8.33 4.27
N TRP A 85 -10.26 -7.87 3.30
CA TRP A 85 -9.16 -6.98 3.59
C TRP A 85 -9.64 -5.63 4.14
N LEU A 86 -10.68 -5.01 3.57
CA LEU A 86 -11.21 -3.74 4.08
C LEU A 86 -11.62 -3.86 5.56
N ASP A 87 -12.31 -4.95 5.92
CA ASP A 87 -12.72 -5.22 7.30
C ASP A 87 -11.50 -5.40 8.23
N LEU A 88 -10.49 -6.15 7.79
CA LEU A 88 -9.26 -6.36 8.58
C LEU A 88 -8.43 -5.08 8.75
N PHE A 89 -8.51 -4.16 7.81
CA PHE A 89 -7.84 -2.86 7.88
C PHE A 89 -8.64 -1.81 8.66
N GLU A 90 -9.91 -2.07 8.97
CA GLU A 90 -10.76 -1.14 9.73
C GLU A 90 -10.24 -0.86 11.13
N GLY A 91 -10.24 0.42 11.52
CA GLY A 91 -9.70 0.87 12.81
C GLY A 91 -8.17 0.79 12.96
N SER A 92 -7.44 0.33 11.94
CA SER A 92 -5.98 0.12 12.02
C SER A 92 -5.14 1.41 12.02
N GLY A 93 -5.73 2.55 11.60
CA GLY A 93 -5.02 3.83 11.43
C GLY A 93 -4.04 3.85 10.24
N VAL A 94 -4.02 2.79 9.43
CA VAL A 94 -3.31 2.72 8.15
C VAL A 94 -4.20 3.34 7.07
N PRO A 95 -3.69 4.16 6.14
CA PRO A 95 -4.45 4.55 4.95
C PRO A 95 -4.72 3.35 4.03
N TYR A 96 -5.99 3.02 3.78
CA TYR A 96 -6.39 1.95 2.86
C TYR A 96 -7.70 2.27 2.13
N GLY A 97 -7.99 1.54 1.04
CA GLY A 97 -9.29 1.62 0.36
C GLY A 97 -9.35 0.74 -0.90
N PRO A 98 -10.56 0.38 -1.38
CA PRO A 98 -10.71 -0.39 -2.61
C PRO A 98 -10.35 0.47 -3.83
N ILE A 99 -9.77 -0.15 -4.86
CA ILE A 99 -9.78 0.46 -6.19
C ILE A 99 -11.04 -0.03 -6.89
N ASN A 100 -12.05 0.83 -6.89
CA ASN A 100 -13.23 0.63 -7.70
C ASN A 100 -12.80 0.72 -9.18
N SER A 101 -12.90 -0.39 -9.91
CA SER A 101 -12.82 -0.35 -11.37
C SER A 101 -13.92 0.60 -11.87
N MET A 102 -13.71 1.32 -12.98
CA MET A 102 -14.62 2.38 -13.49
C MET A 102 -16.11 2.00 -13.54
N LYS A 103 -16.47 0.71 -13.48
CA LYS A 103 -17.85 0.22 -13.34
C LYS A 103 -18.54 0.58 -12.02
N GLN A 104 -17.84 0.76 -10.90
CA GLN A 104 -18.44 1.09 -9.60
C GLN A 104 -18.52 2.59 -9.32
N VAL A 105 -17.81 3.41 -10.09
CA VAL A 105 -17.81 4.88 -9.98
C VAL A 105 -19.18 5.48 -10.37
N PHE A 106 -20.00 4.76 -11.15
CA PHE A 106 -21.33 5.24 -11.54
C PHE A 106 -22.45 4.96 -10.53
N SER A 107 -22.16 4.37 -9.38
CA SER A 107 -23.17 4.03 -8.36
C SER A 107 -22.98 4.77 -7.04
N ASP A 108 -21.98 5.65 -6.93
CA ASP A 108 -21.67 6.39 -5.72
C ASP A 108 -22.14 7.86 -5.85
N PRO A 109 -23.10 8.34 -5.04
CA PRO A 109 -23.62 9.72 -5.11
C PRO A 109 -22.60 10.80 -4.69
N GLN A 110 -21.34 10.44 -4.42
CA GLN A 110 -20.30 11.37 -3.96
C GLN A 110 -19.49 12.04 -5.10
N ILE A 111 -19.80 11.77 -6.37
CA ILE A 111 -19.19 12.51 -7.50
C ILE A 111 -19.97 13.80 -7.74
N ARG A 112 -19.71 14.80 -6.91
CA ARG A 112 -19.96 16.19 -7.33
C ARG A 112 -18.74 16.64 -8.14
N PRO A 113 -18.84 16.84 -9.46
CA PRO A 113 -17.79 17.52 -10.19
C PRO A 113 -17.70 18.96 -9.68
N ASP A 114 -16.54 19.34 -9.19
CA ASP A 114 -16.19 20.72 -8.86
C ASP A 114 -16.30 21.59 -10.12
N PRO A 115 -17.07 22.69 -10.13
CA PRO A 115 -17.14 23.57 -11.29
C PRO A 115 -15.80 24.29 -11.49
N ALA A 116 -15.13 24.00 -12.62
CA ALA A 116 -13.90 24.63 -13.03
C ALA A 116 -13.99 26.19 -12.98
N PRO A 117 -12.91 26.90 -12.60
CA PRO A 117 -12.90 28.35 -12.57
C PRO A 117 -12.89 28.94 -13.99
N LYS A 118 -13.61 30.06 -14.14
CA LYS A 118 -13.76 30.84 -15.39
C LYS A 118 -12.45 31.45 -15.88
#